data_AF-A0A7S4JJB6-F1
#
_entry.id   AF-A0A7S4JJB6-F1
#
_cell.length_a   1.000
_cell.length_b   1.000
_cell.length_c   1.000
_cell.angle_alpha   90.00
_cell.angle_beta   90.00
_cell.angle_gamma   90.00
#
_symmetry.space_group_name_H-M   'P 1'
#
loop_
_entity.id
_entity.type
_entity.pdbx_description
1 polymer ?
#
loop_
_entity_poly.entity_id
_entity_poly.type
_entity_poly.pdbx_seq_one_letter_code
_entity_poly.pdbx_strand_id
1 'polypeptide(L)'
;KINANTMSLTIEDFVGKRKQLYVGLMENLAREVERDLRGEEGRIQERLRTAPWDSSYKYHQGLVQSIVEECWGLVEASRARESGWYNDESRYKEAIELSNRVKDMAINKLRHWIEDTQGDEKCVALAGEPMQSVYWKTMAGLMYEISSR
;
A
#
# COMPACT_ATOMS: atom_id res chain seq x y z
N LYS A 1 -53.28 7.66 3.10
CA LYS A 1 -52.46 6.43 2.99
C LYS A 1 -50.99 6.86 2.95
N ILE A 2 -50.26 6.65 4.04
CA ILE A 2 -48.80 6.89 4.07
C ILE A 2 -48.15 5.60 3.60
N ASN A 3 -47.47 5.66 2.46
CA ASN A 3 -46.72 4.53 1.92
C ASN A 3 -45.36 4.52 2.63
N ALA A 4 -45.29 3.86 3.78
CA ALA A 4 -44.03 3.61 4.48
C ALA A 4 -43.29 2.52 3.72
N ASN A 5 -42.59 2.92 2.65
CA ASN A 5 -41.64 2.06 1.96
C ASN A 5 -40.36 2.01 2.81
N THR A 6 -40.46 1.40 3.98
CA THR A 6 -39.32 1.10 4.84
C THR A 6 -38.54 -0.01 4.15
N MET A 7 -37.53 0.35 3.35
CA MET A 7 -36.47 -0.58 2.99
C MET A 7 -35.75 -0.95 4.29
N SER A 8 -36.28 -1.94 4.99
CA SER A 8 -35.63 -2.55 6.14
C SER A 8 -34.46 -3.36 5.59
N LEU A 9 -33.29 -2.72 5.51
CA LEU A 9 -32.02 -3.41 5.26
C LEU A 9 -31.92 -4.55 6.27
N THR A 10 -31.86 -5.78 5.77
CA THR A 10 -31.76 -6.98 6.60
C THR A 10 -30.43 -6.98 7.37
N ILE A 11 -30.33 -7.76 8.45
CA ILE A 11 -29.07 -7.93 9.18
C ILE A 11 -27.97 -8.42 8.23
N GLU A 12 -28.31 -9.27 7.25
CA GLU A 12 -27.41 -9.72 6.19
C GLU A 12 -26.91 -8.57 5.31
N ASP A 13 -27.77 -7.61 4.96
CA ASP A 13 -27.37 -6.40 4.22
C ASP A 13 -26.38 -5.53 5.01
N PHE A 14 -26.49 -5.49 6.34
CA PHE A 14 -25.52 -4.79 7.20
C PHE A 14 -24.20 -5.56 7.34
N VAL A 15 -24.25 -6.89 7.46
CA VAL A 15 -23.09 -7.78 7.60
C VAL A 15 -22.19 -7.70 6.37
N GLY A 16 -22.76 -7.61 5.16
CA GLY A 16 -21.98 -7.44 3.93
C GLY A 16 -21.42 -6.03 3.73
N LYS A 17 -22.06 -5.00 4.28
CA LYS A 17 -21.76 -3.60 3.97
C LYS A 17 -20.37 -3.15 4.43
N ARG A 18 -19.92 -3.53 5.62
CA ARG A 18 -18.58 -3.18 6.13
C ARG A 18 -17.48 -3.75 5.24
N LYS A 19 -17.61 -5.02 4.84
CA LYS A 19 -16.71 -5.66 3.88
C LYS A 19 -16.71 -4.92 2.55
N GLN A 20 -17.89 -4.64 1.99
CA GLN A 20 -18.03 -3.97 0.70
C GLN A 20 -17.36 -2.59 0.69
N LEU A 21 -17.59 -1.79 1.74
CA LEU A 21 -16.98 -0.47 1.88
C LEU A 21 -15.46 -0.57 2.02
N TYR A 22 -14.96 -1.50 2.83
CA TYR A 22 -13.54 -1.69 3.04
C TYR A 22 -12.82 -2.15 1.77
N VAL A 23 -13.37 -3.14 1.06
CA VAL A 23 -12.81 -3.61 -0.21
C VAL A 23 -12.81 -2.48 -1.25
N GLY A 24 -13.89 -1.71 -1.35
CA GLY A 24 -13.94 -0.55 -2.24
C GLY A 24 -12.90 0.52 -1.89
N LEU A 25 -12.67 0.77 -0.60
CA LEU A 25 -11.58 1.64 -0.13
C LEU A 25 -10.21 1.12 -0.57
N MET A 26 -9.94 -0.17 -0.34
CA MET A 26 -8.65 -0.79 -0.69
C MET A 26 -8.39 -0.78 -2.20
N GLU A 27 -9.40 -1.02 -3.02
CA GLU A 27 -9.29 -0.90 -4.48
C GLU A 27 -8.95 0.52 -4.92
N ASN A 28 -9.61 1.52 -4.32
CA ASN A 28 -9.31 2.92 -4.61
C ASN A 28 -7.88 3.27 -4.21
N LEU A 29 -7.44 2.84 -3.02
CA LEU A 29 -6.07 3.02 -2.57
C LEU A 29 -5.05 2.36 -3.51
N ALA A 30 -5.29 1.13 -3.97
CA ALA A 30 -4.40 0.45 -4.92
C ALA A 30 -4.28 1.24 -6.24
N ARG A 31 -5.40 1.72 -6.80
CA ARG A 31 -5.41 2.56 -8.01
C ARG A 31 -4.69 3.90 -7.79
N GLU A 32 -4.87 4.51 -6.62
CA GLU A 32 -4.17 5.74 -6.27
C GLU A 32 -2.66 5.51 -6.15
N VAL A 33 -2.24 4.43 -5.50
CA VAL A 33 -0.81 4.06 -5.42
C VAL A 33 -0.23 3.89 -6.80
N GLU A 34 -0.88 3.16 -7.71
CA GLU A 34 -0.38 3.05 -9.09
C GLU A 34 -0.24 4.41 -9.79
N ARG A 35 -1.21 5.31 -9.62
CA ARG A 35 -1.14 6.66 -10.18
C ARG A 35 0.02 7.45 -9.59
N ASP A 36 0.22 7.37 -8.28
CA ASP A 36 1.25 8.12 -7.59
C ASP A 36 2.65 7.57 -7.91
N LEU A 37 2.80 6.25 -8.04
CA LEU A 37 4.04 5.62 -8.51
C LEU A 37 4.39 6.08 -9.94
N ARG A 38 3.39 6.17 -10.84
CA ARG A 38 3.59 6.76 -12.18
C ARG A 38 3.97 8.25 -12.11
N GLY A 39 3.49 8.97 -11.11
CA GLY A 39 3.85 10.36 -10.85
C GLY A 39 5.30 10.56 -10.41
N GLU A 40 5.94 9.52 -9.86
CA GLU A 40 7.35 9.57 -9.43
C GLU A 40 8.34 9.32 -10.58
N GLU A 41 7.88 9.08 -11.80
CA GLU A 41 8.71 8.81 -12.99
C GLU A 41 9.85 9.84 -13.17
N GLY A 42 9.56 11.12 -12.99
CA GLY A 42 10.60 12.17 -13.10
C GLY A 42 11.73 12.01 -12.09
N ARG A 43 11.42 11.57 -10.86
CA ARG A 43 12.42 11.33 -9.81
C ARG A 43 13.20 10.04 -10.08
N ILE A 44 12.54 9.01 -10.61
CA ILE A 44 13.18 7.77 -11.06
C ILE A 44 14.20 8.07 -12.17
N GLN A 45 13.79 8.85 -13.19
CA GLN A 45 14.68 9.23 -14.29
C GLN A 45 15.88 10.05 -13.82
N GLU A 46 15.67 11.01 -12.93
CA GLU A 46 16.76 11.79 -12.35
C GLU A 46 17.74 10.93 -11.54
N ARG A 47 17.22 9.94 -10.80
CA ARG A 47 18.03 8.98 -10.05
C ARG A 47 18.86 8.07 -10.96
N LEU A 48 18.30 7.61 -12.08
CA LEU A 48 19.02 6.81 -13.08
C LEU A 48 20.10 7.64 -13.79
N ARG A 49 19.83 8.93 -14.05
CA ARG A 49 20.80 9.85 -14.64
C ARG A 49 22.02 10.09 -13.74
N THR A 50 21.79 10.15 -12.43
CA THR A 50 22.81 10.52 -11.44
C THR A 50 23.62 9.33 -10.90
N ALA A 51 23.18 8.09 -11.13
CA ALA A 51 23.95 6.89 -10.84
C ALA A 51 24.21 6.07 -12.11
N PRO A 52 25.24 6.44 -12.89
CA PRO A 52 25.56 5.78 -14.17
C PRO A 52 25.96 4.30 -14.04
N TRP A 53 26.20 3.82 -12.81
CA TRP A 53 26.46 2.41 -12.47
C TRP A 53 25.19 1.59 -12.19
N ASP A 54 24.03 2.23 -12.00
CA ASP A 54 22.73 1.54 -11.99
C ASP A 54 22.31 1.34 -13.45
N SER A 55 22.64 0.16 -13.98
CA SER A 55 22.75 -0.09 -15.42
C SER A 55 21.44 -0.50 -16.08
N SER A 56 20.38 -0.73 -15.31
CA SER A 56 19.22 -1.45 -15.83
C SER A 56 17.90 -0.80 -15.44
N TYR A 57 17.31 -0.18 -16.47
CA TYR A 57 15.91 0.23 -16.53
C TYR A 57 14.92 -0.89 -16.09
N LYS A 58 15.32 -2.17 -16.12
CA LYS A 58 14.41 -3.29 -15.76
C LYS A 58 14.21 -3.47 -14.26
N TYR A 59 15.17 -3.07 -13.41
CA TYR A 59 15.08 -3.39 -11.97
C TYR A 59 14.09 -2.49 -11.24
N HIS A 60 14.06 -1.20 -11.52
CA HIS A 60 13.09 -0.31 -10.91
C HIS A 60 11.66 -0.61 -11.38
N GLN A 61 11.48 -1.06 -12.63
CA GLN A 61 10.18 -1.57 -13.08
C GLN A 61 9.74 -2.78 -12.25
N GLY A 62 10.65 -3.71 -11.93
CA GLY A 62 10.38 -4.82 -11.02
C GLY A 62 10.01 -4.35 -9.60
N LEU A 63 10.67 -3.32 -9.08
CA LEU A 63 10.33 -2.73 -7.79
C LEU A 63 8.92 -2.11 -7.81
N VAL A 64 8.62 -1.26 -8.81
CA VAL A 64 7.30 -0.64 -8.98
C VAL A 64 6.22 -1.71 -9.12
N GLN A 65 6.45 -2.73 -9.94
CA GLN A 65 5.54 -3.85 -10.10
C GLN A 65 5.32 -4.58 -8.77
N SER A 66 6.37 -4.86 -8.00
CA SER A 66 6.24 -5.52 -6.68
C SER A 66 5.35 -4.74 -5.72
N ILE A 67 5.44 -3.40 -5.72
CA ILE A 67 4.61 -2.53 -4.88
C ILE A 67 3.14 -2.64 -5.31
N VAL A 68 2.89 -2.57 -6.61
CA VAL A 68 1.53 -2.69 -7.17
C VAL A 68 0.93 -4.06 -6.88
N GLU A 69 1.70 -5.14 -7.07
CA GLU A 69 1.29 -6.51 -6.77
C GLU A 69 0.98 -6.69 -5.29
N GLU A 70 1.77 -6.12 -4.38
CA GLU A 70 1.50 -6.19 -2.95
C GLU A 70 0.21 -5.42 -2.58
N CYS A 71 -0.01 -4.23 -3.15
CA CYS A 71 -1.27 -3.48 -2.97
C CYS A 71 -2.50 -4.26 -3.45
N TRP A 72 -2.45 -4.86 -4.64
CA TRP A 72 -3.55 -5.69 -5.14
C TRP A 72 -3.68 -7.01 -4.37
N GLY A 73 -2.58 -7.57 -3.88
CA GLY A 73 -2.59 -8.70 -2.95
C GLY A 73 -3.39 -8.40 -1.68
N LEU A 74 -3.27 -7.19 -1.13
CA LEU A 74 -4.09 -6.74 0.00
C LEU A 74 -5.57 -6.63 -0.36
N VAL A 75 -5.91 -6.18 -1.58
CA VAL A 75 -7.29 -6.14 -2.08
C VAL A 75 -7.86 -7.57 -2.16
N GLU A 76 -7.13 -8.50 -2.76
CA GLU A 76 -7.57 -9.89 -2.90
C GLU A 76 -7.70 -10.58 -1.54
N ALA A 77 -6.75 -10.37 -0.63
CA ALA A 77 -6.86 -10.85 0.74
C ALA A 77 -8.12 -10.29 1.45
N SER A 78 -8.44 -9.03 1.20
CA SER A 78 -9.63 -8.36 1.76
C SER A 78 -10.93 -8.92 1.18
N ARG A 79 -10.95 -9.24 -0.13
CA ARG A 79 -12.06 -9.88 -0.84
C ARG A 79 -12.30 -11.32 -0.38
N ALA A 80 -11.24 -12.10 -0.20
CA ALA A 80 -11.31 -13.51 0.20
C ALA A 80 -11.83 -13.68 1.64
N ARG A 81 -11.63 -12.67 2.49
CA ARG A 81 -12.02 -12.70 3.90
C ARG A 81 -13.54 -12.67 4.08
N GLU A 82 -14.05 -13.46 5.02
CA GLU A 82 -15.49 -13.54 5.30
C GLU A 82 -16.06 -12.23 5.86
N SER A 83 -17.31 -11.91 5.52
CA SER A 83 -17.98 -10.70 6.00
C SER A 83 -18.06 -10.62 7.53
N GLY A 84 -18.22 -11.76 8.20
CA GLY A 84 -18.24 -11.85 9.66
C GLY A 84 -16.96 -11.34 10.33
N TRP A 85 -15.81 -11.42 9.65
CA TRP A 85 -14.55 -10.90 10.19
C TRP A 85 -14.58 -9.37 10.35
N TYR A 86 -15.23 -8.65 9.44
CA TYR A 86 -15.33 -7.18 9.45
C TYR A 86 -16.41 -6.65 10.41
N ASN A 87 -17.25 -7.53 10.96
CA ASN A 87 -18.26 -7.14 11.96
C ASN A 87 -17.70 -7.12 13.39
N ASP A 88 -16.54 -7.74 13.60
CA ASP A 88 -15.76 -7.54 14.80
C ASP A 88 -15.09 -6.16 14.75
N GLU A 89 -15.38 -5.33 15.74
CA GLU A 89 -14.91 -3.94 15.79
C GLU A 89 -13.39 -3.83 15.90
N SER A 90 -12.74 -4.72 16.65
CA SER A 90 -11.28 -4.71 16.81
C SER A 90 -10.58 -5.01 15.48
N ARG A 91 -11.07 -6.02 14.78
CA ARG A 91 -10.61 -6.43 13.45
C ARG A 91 -10.88 -5.37 12.40
N TYR A 92 -12.07 -4.77 12.42
CA TYR A 92 -12.40 -3.68 11.51
C TYR A 92 -11.50 -2.47 11.72
N LYS A 93 -11.21 -2.12 12.98
CA LYS A 93 -10.26 -1.04 13.31
C LYS A 93 -8.86 -1.34 12.79
N GLU A 94 -8.34 -2.56 13.00
CA GLU A 94 -7.05 -2.99 12.44
C GLU A 94 -7.01 -2.86 10.91
N ALA A 95 -8.09 -3.25 10.23
CA ALA A 95 -8.21 -3.14 8.79
C ALA A 95 -8.16 -1.69 8.31
N ILE A 96 -8.87 -0.79 9.00
CA ILE A 96 -8.84 0.65 8.71
C ILE A 96 -7.45 1.24 8.97
N GLU A 97 -6.81 0.89 10.08
CA GLU A 97 -5.43 1.32 10.37
C GLU A 97 -4.44 0.86 9.31
N LEU A 98 -4.59 -0.37 8.80
CA LEU A 98 -3.82 -0.86 7.67
C LEU A 98 -4.07 0.00 6.43
N SER A 99 -5.34 0.24 6.06
CA SER A 99 -5.69 1.03 4.87
C SER A 99 -5.10 2.44 4.90
N ASN A 100 -5.05 3.07 6.08
CA ASN A 100 -4.46 4.40 6.25
C ASN A 100 -2.95 4.43 5.98
N ARG A 101 -2.26 3.28 6.08
CA ARG A 101 -0.81 3.18 5.89
C ARG A 101 -0.40 2.64 4.53
N VAL A 102 -1.29 2.00 3.77
CA VAL A 102 -0.94 1.34 2.48
C VAL A 102 -0.20 2.29 1.55
N LYS A 103 -0.73 3.50 1.37
CA LYS A 103 -0.13 4.52 0.51
C LYS A 103 1.24 4.95 1.00
N ASP A 104 1.37 5.22 2.31
CA ASP A 104 2.64 5.61 2.90
C ASP A 104 3.69 4.50 2.78
N MET A 105 3.32 3.25 3.01
CA MET A 105 4.22 2.11 2.86
C MET A 105 4.69 1.94 1.40
N ALA A 106 3.77 2.07 0.44
CA ALA A 106 4.08 1.96 -0.99
C ALA A 106 5.04 3.05 -1.46
N ILE A 107 4.73 4.31 -1.16
CA ILE A 107 5.56 5.45 -1.53
C ILE A 107 6.90 5.42 -0.77
N ASN A 108 6.91 5.03 0.50
CA ASN A 108 8.15 4.91 1.28
C ASN A 108 9.09 3.88 0.68
N LYS A 109 8.58 2.71 0.25
CA LYS A 109 9.41 1.67 -0.37
C LYS A 109 10.10 2.17 -1.66
N LEU A 110 9.38 2.89 -2.52
CA LEU A 110 9.98 3.50 -3.71
C LEU A 110 10.98 4.61 -3.35
N ARG A 111 10.62 5.50 -2.42
CA ARG A 111 11.49 6.60 -2.00
C ARG A 111 12.77 6.14 -1.35
N HIS A 112 12.70 5.12 -0.50
CA HIS A 112 13.87 4.50 0.11
C HIS A 112 14.86 4.02 -0.96
N TRP A 113 14.34 3.46 -2.07
CA TRP A 113 15.20 3.11 -3.19
C TRP A 113 15.85 4.35 -3.84
N ILE A 114 15.04 5.37 -4.15
CA ILE A 114 15.50 6.61 -4.80
C ILE A 114 16.55 7.34 -3.96
N GLU A 115 16.35 7.43 -2.65
CA GLU A 115 17.08 8.32 -1.75
C GLU A 115 18.29 7.63 -1.09
N ASP A 116 18.15 6.37 -0.66
CA ASP A 116 19.10 5.76 0.29
C ASP A 116 19.78 4.48 -0.22
N THR A 117 19.39 3.95 -1.38
CA THR A 117 20.02 2.75 -1.92
C THR A 117 20.75 3.01 -3.23
N GLN A 118 21.97 2.48 -3.33
CA GLN A 118 22.78 2.49 -4.54
C GLN A 118 23.08 1.05 -4.96
N GLY A 119 22.98 0.77 -6.27
CA GLY A 119 23.23 -0.54 -6.85
C GLY A 119 21.96 -1.28 -7.25
N ASP A 120 21.95 -1.81 -8.46
CA ASP A 120 20.92 -2.69 -9.03
C ASP A 120 20.53 -3.83 -8.08
N GLU A 121 21.50 -4.44 -7.38
CA GLU A 121 21.27 -5.51 -6.40
C GLU A 121 20.37 -5.07 -5.24
N LYS A 122 20.51 -3.82 -4.77
CA LYS A 122 19.66 -3.29 -3.70
C LYS A 122 18.25 -3.02 -4.19
N CYS A 123 18.08 -2.59 -5.45
CA CYS A 123 16.77 -2.43 -6.07
C CYS A 123 16.02 -3.77 -6.12
N VAL A 124 16.71 -4.83 -6.57
CA VAL A 124 16.15 -6.19 -6.64
C VAL A 124 15.83 -6.74 -5.25
N ALA A 125 16.74 -6.57 -4.28
CA ALA A 125 16.52 -6.99 -2.91
C ALA A 125 15.29 -6.29 -2.30
N LEU A 126 15.14 -4.98 -2.51
CA LEU A 126 13.96 -4.24 -2.08
C LEU A 126 12.68 -4.72 -2.75
N ALA A 127 12.71 -5.07 -4.04
CA ALA A 127 11.54 -5.60 -4.73
C ALA A 127 11.00 -6.87 -4.02
N GLY A 128 11.89 -7.73 -3.52
CA GLY A 128 11.52 -8.93 -2.75
C GLY A 128 11.11 -8.68 -1.28
N GLU A 129 11.30 -7.46 -0.75
CA GLU A 129 10.98 -7.15 0.65
C GLU A 129 9.55 -6.60 0.80
N PRO A 130 8.74 -7.06 1.76
CA PRO A 130 7.39 -6.51 1.97
C PRO A 130 7.40 -5.00 2.28
N MET A 131 6.44 -4.25 1.73
CA MET A 131 6.28 -2.80 1.97
C MET A 131 6.28 -2.46 3.46
N GLN A 132 5.59 -3.27 4.27
CA GLN A 132 5.51 -3.07 5.71
C GLN A 132 6.87 -3.18 6.41
N SER A 133 7.71 -4.12 5.98
CA SER A 133 9.06 -4.32 6.55
C SER A 133 9.95 -3.11 6.27
N VAL A 134 9.97 -2.66 5.01
CA VAL A 134 10.73 -1.47 4.60
C VAL A 134 10.27 -0.24 5.38
N TYR A 135 8.95 -0.03 5.47
CA TYR A 135 8.37 1.10 6.20
C TYR A 135 8.83 1.16 7.66
N TRP A 136 8.80 0.03 8.38
CA TRP A 136 9.24 0.01 9.78
C TRP A 136 10.73 0.24 9.94
N LYS A 137 11.57 -0.29 9.04
CA LYS A 137 13.02 -0.03 9.04
C LYS A 137 13.31 1.46 8.84
N THR A 138 12.66 2.08 7.86
CA THR A 138 12.82 3.52 7.58
C THR A 138 12.36 4.35 8.78
N MET A 139 11.21 4.02 9.38
CA MET A 139 10.72 4.75 10.55
C MET A 139 11.61 4.59 11.79
N ALA A 140 12.15 3.40 12.03
CA ALA A 140 13.07 3.15 13.12
C ALA A 140 14.36 3.96 12.97
N GLY A 141 14.90 4.03 11.75
CA GLY A 141 16.07 4.88 11.43
C GLY A 141 15.80 6.35 11.75
N LEU A 142 14.68 6.90 11.29
CA LEU A 142 14.29 8.29 11.57
C LEU A 142 14.15 8.58 13.06
N MET A 143 13.53 7.68 13.82
CA MET A 143 13.40 7.83 15.29
C MET A 143 14.75 7.84 15.98
N TYR A 144 15.68 6.97 15.55
CA TYR A 144 17.04 6.94 16.09
C TYR A 144 17.76 8.27 15.84
N GLU A 145 17.73 8.78 14.60
CA GLU A 145 18.35 10.05 14.24
C GLU A 145 17.82 11.23 15.06
N ILE A 146 16.49 11.30 15.25
CA ILE A 146 15.86 12.34 16.08
C ILE A 146 16.31 12.21 17.54
N SER A 147 16.37 10.99 18.08
CA SER A 147 16.77 10.77 19.47
C SER A 147 18.25 11.03 19.75
N SER A 148 19.08 10.99 18.71
CA SER A 148 20.54 11.19 18.78
C SER A 148 20.99 12.65 18.56
N ARG A 149 20.06 13.57 18.33
CA ARG A 149 20.30 15.02 18.18
C ARG A 149 19.93 15.77 19.47
#